data_AF-A0A924N0C8-F1
#
_entry.id   AF-A0A924N0C8-F1
#
_cell.length_a   1.000
_cell.length_b   1.000
_cell.length_c   1.000
_cell.angle_alpha   90.00
_cell.angle_beta   90.00
_cell.angle_gamma   90.00
#
_symmetry.space_group_name_H-M   'P 1'
#
loop_
_entity.id
_entity.type
_entity.pdbx_description
1 polymer ?
#
loop_
_entity_poly.entity_id
_entity_poly.type
_entity_poly.pdbx_seq_one_letter_code
_entity_poly.pdbx_strand_id
1 'polypeptide(L)'
;MTALARRDLLAALFVVTASAGLPSLAAAVPSNPKARLFGDLDLTAAARVGEAWLAGRAPTTVTALAARLFPRGREPEALSALRRAVADDFRRGAVFVHRGWRLSDTEGALFGLLALEAR
;
A
#
# COMPACT_ATOMS: atom_id res chain seq x y z
N MET A 1 0.11 -16.18 -16.57
CA MET A 1 -0.28 -15.02 -15.75
C MET A 1 0.04 -15.35 -14.29
N THR A 2 1.19 -14.92 -13.81
CA THR A 2 1.58 -15.05 -12.41
C THR A 2 0.61 -14.22 -11.58
N ALA A 3 -0.34 -14.89 -10.92
CA ALA A 3 -1.20 -14.26 -9.93
C ALA A 3 -0.26 -13.69 -8.86
N LEU A 4 -0.14 -12.37 -8.80
CA LEU A 4 0.55 -11.69 -7.71
C LEU A 4 -0.06 -12.21 -6.41
N ALA A 5 0.69 -12.98 -5.63
CA ALA A 5 0.14 -13.50 -4.39
C ALA A 5 -0.16 -12.31 -3.48
N ARG A 6 -1.28 -12.32 -2.75
CA ARG A 6 -1.70 -11.20 -1.86
C ARG A 6 -0.57 -10.73 -0.93
N ARG A 7 0.29 -11.66 -0.51
CA ARG A 7 1.47 -11.38 0.33
C ARG A 7 2.52 -10.51 -0.38
N ASP A 8 2.68 -10.69 -1.69
CA ASP A 8 3.61 -9.92 -2.52
C ASP A 8 3.05 -8.53 -2.81
N LEU A 9 1.72 -8.40 -3.00
CA LEU A 9 1.06 -7.09 -3.13
C LEU A 9 1.29 -6.19 -1.91
N LEU A 10 1.00 -6.70 -0.70
CA LEU A 10 1.15 -5.91 0.52
C LEU A 10 2.60 -5.53 0.78
N ALA A 11 3.54 -6.45 0.52
CA ALA A 11 4.96 -6.16 0.64
C ALA A 11 5.40 -5.09 -0.37
N ALA A 12 4.89 -5.14 -1.61
CA ALA A 12 5.17 -4.15 -2.63
C ALA A 12 4.64 -2.76 -2.23
N LEU A 13 3.38 -2.67 -1.79
CA LEU A 13 2.77 -1.42 -1.32
C LEU A 13 3.52 -0.84 -0.11
N PHE A 14 3.90 -1.70 0.84
CA PHE A 14 4.69 -1.27 1.99
C PHE A 14 6.03 -0.67 1.56
N VAL A 15 6.80 -1.33 0.70
CA VAL A 15 8.11 -0.81 0.27
C VAL A 15 7.97 0.54 -0.41
N VAL A 16 6.98 0.72 -1.30
CA VAL A 16 6.79 1.98 -2.03
C VAL A 16 6.35 3.10 -1.07
N THR A 17 5.38 2.84 -0.20
CA THR A 17 4.90 3.84 0.77
C THR A 17 5.90 4.10 1.90
N ALA A 18 6.73 3.13 2.28
CA ALA A 18 7.77 3.31 3.28
C ALA A 18 8.91 4.20 2.74
N SER A 19 9.30 3.99 1.48
CA SER A 19 10.40 4.72 0.84
C SER A 19 10.02 6.15 0.42
N ALA A 20 8.74 6.48 0.26
CA ALA A 20 8.28 7.87 0.03
C ALA A 20 8.62 8.85 1.17
N GLY A 21 9.04 8.34 2.35
CA GLY A 21 9.49 9.16 3.49
C GLY A 21 11.00 9.42 3.50
N LEU A 22 11.76 8.79 2.60
CA LEU A 22 13.22 8.86 2.54
C LEU A 22 13.66 8.88 1.06
N PRO A 23 14.03 10.04 0.48
CA PRO A 23 14.46 10.13 -0.92
C PRO A 23 15.70 9.26 -1.26
N SER A 24 16.36 8.66 -0.26
CA SER A 24 17.59 7.88 -0.40
C SER A 24 17.39 6.35 -0.52
N LEU A 25 16.21 5.80 -0.22
CA LEU A 25 15.99 4.35 -0.29
C LEU A 25 15.62 3.83 -1.69
N ALA A 26 15.30 4.72 -2.62
CA ALA A 26 15.09 4.36 -4.03
C ALA A 26 16.38 3.85 -4.72
N ALA A 27 17.57 4.20 -4.19
CA ALA A 27 18.86 3.76 -4.72
C ALA A 27 19.35 2.41 -4.14
N ALA A 28 18.68 1.88 -3.11
CA ALA A 28 19.13 0.69 -2.38
C ALA A 28 18.20 -0.52 -2.55
N VAL A 29 17.46 -0.62 -3.66
CA VAL A 29 16.81 -1.89 -4.05
C VAL A 29 17.91 -2.79 -4.61
N PRO A 30 18.41 -3.79 -3.87
CA PRO A 30 19.42 -4.69 -4.41
C PRO A 30 18.74 -5.52 -5.50
N SER A 31 19.54 -6.00 -6.45
CA SER A 31 19.24 -6.96 -7.51
C SER A 31 18.70 -8.30 -6.97
N ASN A 32 17.59 -8.27 -6.25
CA ASN A 32 16.85 -9.39 -5.76
C ASN A 32 15.86 -9.77 -6.87
N PRO A 33 15.68 -11.04 -7.26
CA PRO A 33 14.63 -11.43 -8.19
C PRO A 33 13.21 -11.04 -7.71
N LYS A 34 13.01 -10.76 -6.42
CA LYS A 34 11.78 -10.11 -5.90
C LYS A 34 11.65 -8.63 -6.28
N ALA A 35 12.73 -7.99 -6.72
CA ALA A 35 12.69 -6.63 -7.23
C ALA A 35 11.99 -6.52 -8.59
N ARG A 36 11.91 -7.63 -9.34
CA ARG A 36 11.11 -7.70 -10.58
C ARG A 36 9.60 -7.57 -10.32
N LEU A 37 9.11 -7.90 -9.13
CA LEU A 37 7.72 -7.64 -8.74
C LEU A 37 7.41 -6.13 -8.62
N PHE A 38 8.42 -5.27 -8.39
CA PHE A 38 8.26 -3.82 -8.44
C PHE A 38 8.25 -3.27 -9.88
N GLY A 39 8.88 -3.97 -10.83
CA GLY A 39 8.89 -3.57 -12.24
C GLY A 39 7.52 -3.66 -12.91
N ASP A 40 6.64 -4.52 -12.40
CA ASP A 40 5.30 -4.76 -12.97
C ASP A 40 4.17 -4.03 -12.23
N LEU A 41 4.46 -3.37 -11.09
CA LEU A 41 3.44 -2.58 -10.39
C LEU A 41 3.30 -1.22 -11.09
N ASP A 42 2.31 -1.12 -11.97
CA ASP A 42 1.93 0.15 -12.59
C ASP A 42 1.47 1.14 -11.50
N LEU A 43 2.37 2.08 -11.15
CA LEU A 43 2.13 3.10 -10.14
C LEU A 43 0.97 4.04 -10.52
N THR A 44 0.72 4.24 -11.82
CA THR A 44 -0.44 5.01 -12.29
C THR A 44 -1.73 4.26 -12.04
N ALA A 45 -1.76 2.96 -12.29
CA ALA A 45 -2.90 2.12 -11.94
C ALA A 45 -3.11 2.05 -10.42
N ALA A 46 -2.02 1.93 -9.65
CA ALA A 46 -2.06 1.94 -8.18
C ALA A 46 -2.64 3.26 -7.64
N ALA A 47 -2.20 4.41 -8.15
CA ALA A 47 -2.74 5.71 -7.78
C ALA A 47 -4.24 5.81 -8.09
N ARG A 48 -4.70 5.33 -9.25
CA ARG A 48 -6.15 5.31 -9.60
C ARG A 48 -6.99 4.46 -8.64
N VAL A 49 -6.45 3.33 -8.18
CA VAL A 49 -7.10 2.51 -7.14
C VAL A 49 -7.19 3.29 -5.83
N GLY A 50 -6.13 4.03 -5.47
CA GLY A 50 -6.09 4.90 -4.31
C GLY A 50 -7.10 6.04 -4.37
N GLU A 51 -7.20 6.71 -5.52
CA GLU A 51 -8.20 7.75 -5.77
C GLU A 51 -9.63 7.21 -5.62
N ALA A 52 -9.91 6.03 -6.15
CA ALA A 52 -11.19 5.38 -5.99
C ALA A 52 -11.50 5.03 -4.52
N TRP A 53 -10.48 4.66 -3.73
CA TRP A 53 -10.62 4.43 -2.30
C TRP A 53 -10.88 5.72 -1.52
N LEU A 54 -10.20 6.81 -1.87
CA LEU A 54 -10.36 8.14 -1.25
C LEU A 54 -11.73 8.76 -1.54
N ALA A 55 -12.26 8.59 -2.76
CA ALA A 55 -13.54 9.19 -3.18
C ALA A 55 -14.73 8.75 -2.31
N GLY A 56 -14.68 7.57 -1.69
CA GLY A 56 -15.72 7.05 -0.80
C GLY A 56 -15.54 7.41 0.68
N ARG A 57 -14.57 8.27 1.03
CA ARG A 57 -14.17 8.55 2.41
C ARG A 57 -14.11 10.05 2.67
N ALA A 58 -14.14 10.41 3.96
CA ALA A 58 -13.91 11.77 4.38
C ALA A 58 -12.54 12.27 3.86
N PRO A 59 -12.43 13.55 3.45
CA PRO A 59 -11.16 14.12 3.03
C PRO A 59 -10.06 13.87 4.06
N THR A 60 -8.89 13.45 3.59
CA THR A 60 -7.72 13.16 4.43
C THR A 60 -6.45 13.73 3.79
N THR A 61 -5.36 13.78 4.57
CA THR A 61 -4.06 14.28 4.13
C THR A 61 -3.02 13.17 4.16
N VAL A 62 -1.89 13.35 3.45
CA VAL A 62 -0.74 12.43 3.50
C VAL A 62 -0.35 12.16 4.95
N THR A 63 -0.17 13.20 5.77
CA THR A 63 0.23 13.09 7.17
C THR A 63 -0.76 12.29 8.01
N ALA A 64 -2.07 12.58 7.88
CA ALA A 64 -3.10 11.90 8.65
C ALA A 64 -3.19 10.40 8.27
N LEU A 65 -3.13 10.10 6.98
CA LEU A 65 -3.21 8.73 6.49
C LEU A 65 -1.94 7.93 6.80
N ALA A 66 -0.77 8.56 6.69
CA ALA A 66 0.50 7.97 7.11
C ALA A 66 0.53 7.68 8.61
N ALA A 67 0.05 8.59 9.46
CA ALA A 67 -0.04 8.37 10.91
C ALA A 67 -0.98 7.22 11.27
N ARG A 68 -2.07 7.05 10.51
CA ARG A 68 -3.01 5.91 10.66
C ARG A 68 -2.34 4.58 10.32
N LEU A 69 -1.59 4.53 9.21
CA LEU A 69 -0.97 3.31 8.69
C LEU A 69 0.33 2.95 9.43
N PHE A 70 1.07 3.96 9.87
CA PHE A 70 2.40 3.85 10.44
C PHE A 70 2.49 4.59 11.79
N PRO A 71 1.67 4.22 12.80
CA PRO A 71 1.63 4.94 14.08
C PRO A 71 2.94 4.86 14.86
N ARG A 72 3.81 3.89 14.53
CA ARG A 72 5.15 3.70 15.12
C ARG A 72 6.28 3.95 14.11
N GLY A 73 6.00 4.61 12.99
CA GLY A 73 6.94 4.79 11.88
C GLY A 73 6.90 3.67 10.84
N ARG A 74 7.75 3.82 9.82
CA ARG A 74 7.83 2.99 8.59
C ARG A 74 8.92 1.91 8.67
N GLU A 75 9.31 1.52 9.89
CA GLU A 75 10.34 0.51 10.17
C GLU A 75 9.91 -0.91 9.72
N PRO A 76 10.83 -1.89 9.59
CA PRO A 76 10.51 -3.24 9.12
C PRO A 76 9.38 -3.95 9.89
N GLU A 77 9.21 -3.64 11.19
CA GLU A 77 8.12 -4.15 12.04
C GLU A 77 6.73 -3.68 11.56
N ALA A 78 6.66 -2.55 10.85
CA ALA A 78 5.42 -2.00 10.31
C ALA A 78 4.78 -2.96 9.31
N LEU A 79 5.57 -3.69 8.51
CA LEU A 79 5.02 -4.70 7.58
C LEU A 79 4.28 -5.82 8.33
N SER A 80 4.79 -6.25 9.48
CA SER A 80 4.13 -7.25 10.31
C SER A 80 2.85 -6.69 10.96
N ALA A 81 2.84 -5.41 11.34
CA ALA A 81 1.64 -4.74 11.82
C ALA A 81 0.57 -4.61 10.72
N LEU A 82 0.95 -4.20 9.51
CA LEU A 82 0.06 -4.11 8.35
C LEU A 82 -0.53 -5.48 7.99
N ARG A 83 0.27 -6.55 8.03
CA ARG A 83 -0.25 -7.92 7.80
C ARG A 83 -1.35 -8.30 8.78
N ARG A 84 -1.20 -7.93 10.05
CA ARG A 84 -2.24 -8.15 11.07
C ARG A 84 -3.48 -7.30 10.78
N ALA A 85 -3.31 -6.02 10.48
CA ALA A 85 -4.40 -5.11 10.13
C ALA A 85 -5.20 -5.61 8.92
N VAL A 86 -4.54 -6.04 7.85
CA VAL A 86 -5.18 -6.63 6.67
C VAL A 86 -5.99 -7.88 7.03
N ALA A 87 -5.43 -8.77 7.85
CA ALA A 87 -6.16 -9.95 8.31
C ALA A 87 -7.40 -9.57 9.13
N ASP A 88 -7.28 -8.57 10.01
CA ASP A 88 -8.38 -8.06 10.84
C ASP A 88 -9.48 -7.42 10.01
N ASP A 89 -9.12 -6.64 8.99
CA ASP A 89 -10.06 -6.04 8.04
C ASP A 89 -10.89 -7.10 7.35
N PHE A 90 -10.25 -8.16 6.83
CA PHE A 90 -10.98 -9.27 6.21
C PHE A 90 -11.87 -10.01 7.22
N ARG A 91 -11.41 -10.24 8.45
CA ARG A 91 -12.21 -10.87 9.51
C ARG A 91 -13.45 -10.05 9.87
N ARG A 92 -13.35 -8.73 9.84
CA ARG A 92 -14.43 -7.79 10.17
C ARG A 92 -15.29 -7.40 8.96
N GLY A 93 -14.94 -7.85 7.76
CA GLY A 93 -15.62 -7.48 6.52
C GLY A 93 -15.33 -6.06 6.04
N ALA A 94 -14.30 -5.39 6.57
CA ALA A 94 -13.84 -4.07 6.13
C ALA A 94 -13.07 -4.20 4.82
N VAL A 95 -13.79 -4.36 3.72
CA VAL A 95 -13.23 -4.56 2.39
C VAL A 95 -13.58 -3.41 1.44
N PHE A 96 -12.65 -3.11 0.55
CA PHE A 96 -12.83 -2.22 -0.58
C PHE A 96 -12.83 -3.05 -1.87
N VAL A 97 -13.89 -2.91 -2.66
CA VAL A 97 -14.03 -3.60 -3.95
C VAL A 97 -13.92 -2.60 -5.08
N HIS A 98 -12.98 -2.84 -6.00
CA HIS A 98 -12.77 -1.99 -7.16
C HIS A 98 -12.38 -2.82 -8.38
N ARG A 99 -13.17 -2.74 -9.46
CA ARG A 99 -12.89 -3.40 -10.75
C ARG A 99 -12.49 -4.89 -10.62
N GLY A 100 -13.23 -5.64 -9.80
CA GLY A 100 -13.00 -7.08 -9.57
C GLY A 100 -11.93 -7.40 -8.52
N TRP A 101 -11.23 -6.39 -8.00
CA TRP A 101 -10.30 -6.56 -6.88
C TRP A 101 -11.06 -6.46 -5.56
N ARG A 102 -10.77 -7.37 -4.64
CA ARG A 102 -11.25 -7.31 -3.26
C ARG A 102 -10.07 -7.09 -2.32
N LEU A 103 -9.93 -5.86 -1.87
CA LEU A 103 -8.88 -5.37 -1.00
C LEU A 103 -9.42 -5.21 0.42
N SER A 104 -8.55 -5.29 1.42
CA SER A 104 -8.82 -4.80 2.77
C SER A 104 -8.87 -3.27 2.80
N ASP A 105 -9.47 -2.69 3.85
CA ASP A 105 -9.41 -1.23 4.07
C ASP A 105 -7.95 -0.75 4.19
N THR A 106 -7.08 -1.52 4.87
CA THR A 106 -5.65 -1.24 5.01
C THR A 106 -4.93 -1.23 3.67
N GLU A 107 -5.17 -2.22 2.79
CA GLU A 107 -4.59 -2.23 1.43
C GLU A 107 -5.08 -1.03 0.62
N GLY A 108 -6.38 -0.73 0.66
CA GLY A 108 -6.96 0.43 -0.01
C GLY A 108 -6.37 1.76 0.51
N ALA A 109 -6.10 1.85 1.81
CA ALA A 109 -5.47 3.01 2.42
C ALA A 109 -4.00 3.18 2.01
N LEU A 110 -3.26 2.08 1.82
CA LEU A 110 -1.90 2.15 1.27
C LEU A 110 -1.91 2.67 -0.17
N PHE A 111 -2.88 2.26 -0.98
CA PHE A 111 -3.09 2.86 -2.31
C PHE A 111 -3.49 4.33 -2.21
N GLY A 112 -4.37 4.68 -1.28
CA GLY A 112 -4.79 6.07 -1.04
C GLY A 112 -3.62 6.96 -0.63
N LEU A 113 -2.71 6.45 0.22
CA LEU A 113 -1.49 7.16 0.60
C LEU A 113 -0.59 7.39 -0.62
N LEU A 114 -0.40 6.36 -1.44
CA LEU A 114 0.32 6.44 -2.71
C LEU A 114 -0.27 7.50 -3.67
N ALA A 115 -1.59 7.54 -3.79
CA ALA A 115 -2.28 8.52 -4.63
C ALA A 115 -2.08 9.96 -4.11
N LEU A 116 -2.11 10.17 -2.80
CA LEU A 116 -1.86 11.48 -2.20
C LEU A 116 -0.40 11.93 -2.33
N GLU A 117 0.55 11.00 -2.27
CA GLU A 117 2.00 11.25 -2.43
C GLU A 117 2.41 11.49 -3.90
N ALA A 118 1.60 11.04 -4.86
CA ALA A 118 1.86 11.19 -6.30
C ALA A 118 1.28 12.49 -6.92
N ARG A 119 0.64 13.33 -6.12
CA ARG A 119 0.03 14.61 -6.53
C ARG A 119 1.01 15.77 -6.48
#